data_AF-A0AAN6PIP7-F1
#
_entry.id   AF-A0AAN6PIP7-F1
#
_cell.length_a   1.000
_cell.length_b   1.000
_cell.length_c   1.000
_cell.angle_alpha   90.00
_cell.angle_beta   90.00
_cell.angle_gamma   90.00
#
_symmetry.space_group_name_H-M   'P 1'
#
loop_
_entity.id
_entity.type
_entity.pdbx_description
1 polymer ?
#
loop_
_entity_poly.entity_id
_entity_poly.type
_entity_poly.pdbx_seq_one_letter_code
_entity_poly.pdbx_strand_id
1 'polypeptide(L)'
;MAAAATKNIQLALALPARLRTFLARYPPASILPETHQKTAYQEETPNPFMPLKHPATGRWHDPKYSLRRQAELVKMARQHGVEELLPYTPKGTETRLRKRVELGLRVKGTGVGQKVKGHKHERQLGVKYVWVSNGRVWLGGGVMGVHTDLDVQQDGEEETGHVGYAGAHQGMEEEVKARDWLQILFSPKLSTSPQHHQLITTPTKFTREYHHPPPPTMPPTPQNPTYYEILNLSPSTLSSQEDANTSASLLKRAYHRALLTHHPDKTKSKNPSSTTPLQVEGKREPPKYTIDQISTAYATLSRPTQRQAYDRSLIVQSQQAAGGGIRGSGQAEFQTGIEAVDLDDLDYQEELDGTTTWYRSCRCGNPRGYHFTEADLADAGDVGELMVGCVDCSLWLRVYFAVLDEEDDDDSDDKGE
;
A
#
# COMPACT_ATOMS: atom_id res chain seq x y z
N MET A 1 -15.05 -41.02 19.42
CA MET A 1 -13.68 -41.44 19.04
C MET A 1 -13.57 -41.79 17.56
N ALA A 2 -14.04 -42.96 17.09
CA ALA A 2 -13.76 -43.46 15.73
C ALA A 2 -14.06 -42.46 14.59
N ALA A 3 -15.21 -41.79 14.60
CA ALA A 3 -15.59 -40.80 13.59
C ALA A 3 -14.69 -39.55 13.54
N ALA A 4 -14.02 -39.19 14.64
CA ALA A 4 -13.04 -38.11 14.65
C ALA A 4 -11.69 -38.59 14.07
N ALA A 5 -11.31 -39.83 14.35
CA ALA A 5 -10.11 -40.45 13.77
C ALA A 5 -10.23 -40.57 12.25
N THR A 6 -11.37 -41.02 11.71
CA THR A 6 -11.58 -41.08 10.25
C THR A 6 -11.55 -39.70 9.60
N LYS A 7 -12.15 -38.68 10.23
CA LYS A 7 -12.06 -37.28 9.75
C LYS A 7 -10.60 -36.78 9.72
N ASN A 8 -9.81 -37.05 10.76
CA ASN A 8 -8.41 -36.66 10.81
C ASN A 8 -7.57 -37.38 9.74
N ILE A 9 -7.84 -38.67 9.48
CA ILE A 9 -7.22 -39.42 8.38
C ILE A 9 -7.58 -38.81 7.03
N GLN A 10 -8.85 -38.45 6.80
CA GLN A 10 -9.28 -37.76 5.57
C GLN A 10 -8.56 -36.41 5.38
N LEU A 11 -8.42 -35.61 6.44
CA LEU A 11 -7.67 -34.34 6.40
C LEU A 11 -6.18 -34.57 6.07
N ALA A 12 -5.54 -35.59 6.66
CA ALA A 12 -4.15 -35.94 6.35
C ALA A 12 -3.96 -36.45 4.90
N LEU A 13 -4.95 -37.19 4.36
CA LEU A 13 -4.95 -37.64 2.96
C LEU A 13 -5.20 -36.49 1.97
N ALA A 14 -5.97 -35.47 2.37
CA ALA A 14 -6.23 -34.26 1.58
C ALA A 14 -5.02 -33.30 1.47
N LEU A 15 -3.95 -33.53 2.22
CA LEU A 15 -2.70 -32.77 2.07
C LEU A 15 -2.07 -32.97 0.67
N PRO A 16 -1.34 -31.98 0.12
CA PRO A 16 -0.69 -32.11 -1.18
C PRO A 16 0.26 -33.30 -1.25
N ALA A 17 0.25 -34.04 -2.38
CA ALA A 17 1.06 -35.24 -2.56
C ALA A 17 2.57 -35.03 -2.30
N ARG A 18 3.12 -33.86 -2.68
CA ARG A 18 4.52 -33.47 -2.40
C ARG A 18 4.81 -33.37 -0.89
N LEU A 19 3.85 -32.90 -0.10
CA LEU A 19 3.95 -32.72 1.35
C LEU A 19 3.75 -34.08 2.06
N ARG A 20 2.75 -34.86 1.67
CA ARG A 20 2.56 -36.25 2.14
C ARG A 20 3.80 -37.11 1.92
N THR A 21 4.41 -37.03 0.74
CA THR A 21 5.65 -37.75 0.42
C THR A 21 6.84 -37.26 1.26
N PHE A 22 6.89 -35.96 1.62
CA PHE A 22 7.91 -35.45 2.52
C PHE A 22 7.74 -36.01 3.94
N LEU A 23 6.54 -35.90 4.53
CA LEU A 23 6.26 -36.40 5.88
C LEU A 23 6.39 -37.92 6.00
N ALA A 24 6.08 -38.68 4.94
CA ALA A 24 6.29 -40.13 4.91
C ALA A 24 7.78 -40.52 4.92
N ARG A 25 8.67 -39.68 4.37
CA ARG A 25 10.13 -39.89 4.38
C ARG A 25 10.79 -39.36 5.64
N TYR A 26 10.31 -38.22 6.15
CA TYR A 26 10.85 -37.52 7.31
C TYR A 26 9.73 -37.21 8.33
N PRO A 27 9.17 -38.24 8.99
CA PRO A 27 8.12 -38.03 9.99
C PRO A 27 8.68 -37.35 11.25
N PRO A 28 8.09 -36.24 11.74
CA PRO A 28 8.49 -35.62 12.99
C PRO A 28 8.09 -36.48 14.20
N ALA A 29 8.80 -36.33 15.32
CA ALA A 29 8.50 -37.07 16.55
C ALA A 29 7.05 -36.87 17.03
N SER A 30 6.45 -35.69 16.78
CA SER A 30 5.10 -35.34 17.22
C SER A 30 3.96 -36.21 16.65
N ILE A 31 4.21 -36.95 15.56
CA ILE A 31 3.19 -37.83 14.93
C ILE A 31 3.49 -39.33 15.12
N LEU A 32 4.60 -39.66 15.78
CA LEU A 32 5.09 -41.03 15.92
C LEU A 32 4.81 -41.59 17.32
N PRO A 33 4.56 -42.90 17.46
CA PRO A 33 4.59 -43.54 18.77
C PRO A 33 6.02 -43.54 19.34
N GLU A 34 6.14 -43.56 20.67
CA GLU A 34 7.43 -43.47 21.38
C GLU A 34 8.45 -44.55 20.98
N THR A 35 7.98 -45.68 20.44
CA THR A 35 8.80 -46.83 20.03
C THR A 35 9.25 -46.81 18.56
N HIS A 36 9.02 -45.73 17.81
CA HIS A 36 9.27 -45.70 16.36
C HIS A 36 10.76 -45.62 15.99
N GLN A 37 11.22 -46.50 15.10
CA GLN A 37 12.59 -46.48 14.56
C GLN A 37 12.75 -45.40 13.48
N LYS A 38 13.95 -44.84 13.29
CA LYS A 38 14.16 -43.80 12.27
C LYS A 38 13.94 -44.38 10.86
N THR A 39 13.48 -43.55 9.93
CA THR A 39 13.45 -43.96 8.52
C THR A 39 14.88 -43.97 7.96
N ALA A 40 15.15 -44.80 6.95
CA ALA A 40 16.46 -44.81 6.27
C ALA A 40 16.88 -43.41 5.78
N TYR A 41 15.92 -42.57 5.34
CA TYR A 41 16.17 -41.18 4.97
C TYR A 41 16.61 -40.29 6.15
N GLN A 42 16.03 -40.49 7.34
CA GLN A 42 16.43 -39.79 8.57
C GLN A 42 17.77 -40.27 9.13
N GLU A 43 18.15 -41.52 8.88
CA GLU A 43 19.46 -42.06 9.22
C GLU A 43 20.56 -41.50 8.31
N GLU A 44 20.33 -41.46 6.99
CA GLU A 44 21.22 -40.78 6.04
C GLU A 44 21.37 -39.29 6.32
N THR A 45 20.28 -38.61 6.70
CA THR A 45 20.27 -37.15 6.83
C THR A 45 19.23 -36.71 7.88
N PRO A 46 19.66 -36.46 9.14
CA PRO A 46 18.75 -36.12 10.24
C PRO A 46 17.89 -34.87 10.00
N ASN A 47 18.42 -33.86 9.28
CA ASN A 47 17.64 -32.73 8.79
C ASN A 47 17.87 -32.54 7.28
N PRO A 48 16.88 -32.86 6.42
CA PRO A 48 17.03 -32.79 4.95
C PRO A 48 17.13 -31.36 4.39
N PHE A 49 16.97 -30.34 5.23
CA PHE A 49 17.06 -28.92 4.87
C PHE A 49 18.41 -28.28 5.19
N MET A 50 19.31 -29.00 5.88
CA MET A 50 20.64 -28.50 6.23
C MET A 50 21.74 -29.28 5.47
N PRO A 51 22.86 -28.62 5.12
CA PRO A 51 24.03 -29.34 4.62
C PRO A 51 24.60 -30.22 5.73
N LEU A 52 25.04 -31.42 5.37
CA LEU A 52 25.60 -32.40 6.31
C LEU A 52 27.07 -32.66 5.96
N LYS A 53 27.96 -32.58 6.96
CA LYS A 53 29.36 -32.97 6.80
C LYS A 53 29.47 -34.49 6.91
N HIS A 54 29.91 -35.16 5.85
CA HIS A 54 30.04 -36.61 5.84
C HIS A 54 31.20 -37.05 6.76
N PRO A 55 31.01 -38.03 7.66
CA PRO A 55 31.99 -38.36 8.69
C PRO A 55 33.30 -38.90 8.10
N ALA A 56 33.25 -39.84 7.15
CA ALA A 56 34.46 -40.45 6.58
C ALA A 56 35.24 -39.52 5.62
N THR A 57 34.57 -38.80 4.72
CA THR A 57 35.24 -37.96 3.70
C THR A 57 35.51 -36.52 4.15
N GLY A 58 34.90 -36.07 5.25
CA GLY A 58 35.00 -34.71 5.76
C GLY A 58 34.37 -33.63 4.86
N ARG A 59 33.75 -33.99 3.73
CA ARG A 59 33.13 -33.05 2.78
C ARG A 59 31.72 -32.67 3.23
N TRP A 60 31.32 -31.44 2.93
CA TRP A 60 29.93 -31.01 3.08
C TRP A 60 29.12 -31.49 1.88
N HIS A 61 28.01 -32.18 2.16
CA HIS A 61 27.00 -32.48 1.17
C HIS A 61 25.92 -31.41 1.21
N ASP A 62 25.43 -31.02 0.04
CA ASP A 62 24.29 -30.11 -0.09
C ASP A 62 23.04 -30.68 0.58
N PRO A 63 22.14 -29.81 1.09
CA PRO A 63 20.87 -30.25 1.65
C PRO A 63 20.05 -31.02 0.59
N LYS A 64 19.50 -32.18 0.96
CA LYS A 64 18.65 -33.03 0.10
C LYS A 64 17.49 -32.25 -0.57
N TYR A 65 17.07 -31.14 0.03
CA TYR A 65 16.16 -30.14 -0.55
C TYR A 65 16.84 -28.76 -0.58
N SER A 66 17.01 -28.21 -1.78
CA SER A 66 17.55 -26.86 -2.00
C SER A 66 16.66 -25.77 -1.37
N LEU A 67 17.22 -24.58 -1.13
CA LEU A 67 16.51 -23.45 -0.49
C LEU A 67 15.21 -23.04 -1.19
N ARG A 68 15.10 -23.27 -2.51
CA ARG A 68 13.84 -23.11 -3.28
C ARG A 68 12.82 -24.19 -2.88
N ARG A 69 13.20 -25.46 -2.93
CA ARG A 69 12.33 -26.60 -2.55
C ARG A 69 11.90 -26.54 -1.08
N GLN A 70 12.76 -26.02 -0.19
CA GLN A 70 12.40 -25.72 1.20
C GLN A 70 11.30 -24.65 1.29
N ALA A 71 11.45 -23.55 0.56
CA ALA A 71 10.45 -22.47 0.54
C ALA A 71 9.11 -22.93 -0.07
N GLU A 72 9.14 -23.81 -1.09
CA GLU A 72 7.93 -24.45 -1.64
C GLU A 72 7.23 -25.35 -0.59
N LEU A 73 7.98 -26.19 0.14
CA LEU A 73 7.44 -27.03 1.22
C LEU A 73 6.85 -26.19 2.36
N VAL A 74 7.56 -25.16 2.83
CA VAL A 74 7.08 -24.22 3.85
C VAL A 74 5.82 -23.48 3.37
N LYS A 75 5.76 -23.04 2.11
CA LYS A 75 4.58 -22.37 1.53
C LYS A 75 3.35 -23.29 1.59
N MET A 76 3.48 -24.54 1.13
CA MET A 76 2.40 -25.52 1.20
C MET A 76 2.03 -25.85 2.65
N ALA A 77 3.01 -26.12 3.52
CA ALA A 77 2.75 -26.48 4.91
C ALA A 77 2.01 -25.38 5.67
N ARG A 78 2.36 -24.11 5.45
CA ARG A 78 1.65 -22.97 5.99
C ARG A 78 0.21 -22.85 5.45
N GLN A 79 -0.01 -23.11 4.16
CA GLN A 79 -1.36 -23.09 3.57
C GLN A 79 -2.28 -24.18 4.16
N HIS A 80 -1.70 -25.29 4.62
CA HIS A 80 -2.43 -26.41 5.22
C HIS A 80 -2.31 -26.51 6.75
N GLY A 81 -1.73 -25.50 7.42
CA GLY A 81 -1.61 -25.48 8.89
C GLY A 81 -0.64 -26.50 9.51
N VAL A 82 0.27 -27.07 8.72
CA VAL A 82 1.21 -28.14 9.13
C VAL A 82 2.69 -27.71 9.09
N GLU A 83 2.97 -26.40 9.23
CA GLU A 83 4.34 -25.87 9.20
C GLU A 83 5.19 -26.37 10.39
N GLU A 84 4.58 -26.57 11.56
CA GLU A 84 5.21 -27.12 12.77
C GLU A 84 5.70 -28.57 12.62
N LEU A 85 5.17 -29.32 11.65
CA LEU A 85 5.58 -30.70 11.37
C LEU A 85 6.84 -30.78 10.49
N LEU A 86 7.34 -29.65 9.99
CA LEU A 86 8.57 -29.58 9.22
C LEU A 86 9.80 -29.46 10.14
N PRO A 87 10.93 -30.11 9.81
CA PRO A 87 12.18 -29.90 10.54
C PRO A 87 12.69 -28.46 10.33
N TYR A 88 13.56 -28.01 11.23
CA TYR A 88 14.11 -26.65 11.23
C TYR A 88 14.66 -26.23 9.85
N THR A 89 14.17 -25.09 9.35
CA THR A 89 14.64 -24.47 8.10
C THR A 89 14.81 -22.95 8.26
N PRO A 90 15.84 -22.35 7.63
CA PRO A 90 15.99 -20.90 7.54
C PRO A 90 14.88 -20.20 6.73
N LYS A 91 14.00 -20.95 6.05
CA LYS A 91 12.87 -20.42 5.28
C LYS A 91 11.55 -20.39 6.07
N GLY A 92 11.47 -21.07 7.22
CA GLY A 92 10.27 -21.13 8.08
C GLY A 92 9.84 -19.75 8.60
N THR A 93 8.54 -19.58 8.80
CA THR A 93 7.93 -18.32 9.25
C THR A 93 8.44 -17.92 10.62
N GLU A 94 8.33 -18.80 11.60
CA GLU A 94 8.78 -18.55 12.98
C GLU A 94 10.29 -18.22 13.03
N THR A 95 11.14 -19.04 12.38
CA THR A 95 12.59 -18.79 12.30
C THR A 95 12.90 -17.40 11.73
N ARG A 96 12.19 -16.98 10.67
CA ARG A 96 12.39 -15.68 10.02
C ARG A 96 11.87 -14.51 10.88
N LEU A 97 10.76 -14.70 11.58
CA LEU A 97 10.19 -13.73 12.51
C LEU A 97 11.11 -13.55 13.72
N ARG A 98 11.47 -14.64 14.41
CA ARG A 98 12.41 -14.66 15.54
C ARG A 98 13.71 -13.94 15.19
N LYS A 99 14.35 -14.32 14.08
CA LYS A 99 15.60 -13.70 13.62
C LYS A 99 15.45 -12.20 13.28
N ARG A 100 14.30 -11.77 12.77
CA ARG A 100 14.02 -10.35 12.47
C ARG A 100 13.80 -9.53 13.75
N VAL A 101 13.09 -10.08 14.73
CA VAL A 101 12.84 -9.42 16.02
C VAL A 101 14.12 -9.32 16.84
N GLU A 102 14.89 -10.42 16.92
CA GLU A 102 16.13 -10.51 17.69
C GLU A 102 17.27 -9.65 17.11
N LEU A 103 17.50 -9.73 15.80
CA LEU A 103 18.67 -9.11 15.15
C LEU A 103 18.37 -7.78 14.45
N GLY A 104 17.09 -7.42 14.29
CA GLY A 104 16.66 -6.20 13.58
C GLY A 104 17.05 -6.15 12.10
N LEU A 105 16.97 -4.95 11.52
CA LEU A 105 17.51 -4.66 10.19
C LEU A 105 19.03 -4.51 10.29
N ARG A 106 19.79 -5.19 9.41
CA ARG A 106 21.27 -5.23 9.46
C ARG A 106 21.94 -4.82 8.13
N VAL A 107 21.24 -4.04 7.32
CA VAL A 107 21.77 -3.48 6.07
C VAL A 107 22.76 -2.35 6.39
N LYS A 108 23.77 -2.12 5.55
CA LYS A 108 24.72 -1.02 5.77
C LYS A 108 24.00 0.33 5.67
N GLY A 109 24.34 1.27 6.53
CA GLY A 109 23.72 2.60 6.58
C GLY A 109 22.49 2.66 7.48
N THR A 110 21.41 1.94 7.12
CA THR A 110 20.09 1.99 7.79
C THR A 110 19.84 0.89 8.82
N GLY A 111 20.74 -0.09 8.94
CA GLY A 111 20.64 -1.14 9.95
C GLY A 111 20.87 -0.63 11.38
N VAL A 112 20.38 -1.39 12.36
CA VAL A 112 20.55 -1.10 13.79
C VAL A 112 22.04 -0.93 14.13
N GLY A 113 22.39 0.19 14.75
CA GLY A 113 23.78 0.54 15.08
C GLY A 113 24.67 0.90 13.88
N GLN A 114 24.12 1.07 12.68
CA GLN A 114 24.84 1.62 11.52
C GLN A 114 24.58 3.13 11.37
N LYS A 115 25.49 3.80 10.68
CA LYS A 115 25.34 5.21 10.26
C LYS A 115 25.42 5.30 8.74
N VAL A 116 24.55 6.09 8.13
CA VAL A 116 24.57 6.39 6.69
C VAL A 116 25.83 7.19 6.35
N LYS A 117 26.44 6.91 5.19
CA LYS A 117 27.69 7.55 4.74
C LYS A 117 27.50 9.03 4.37
N GLY A 118 26.29 9.42 4.00
CA GLY A 118 25.96 10.70 3.37
C GLY A 118 26.47 10.79 1.92
N HIS A 119 25.90 11.67 1.13
CA HIS A 119 26.36 11.98 -0.23
C HIS A 119 27.66 12.82 -0.21
N LYS A 120 28.34 12.94 -1.36
CA LYS A 120 29.64 13.66 -1.43
C LYS A 120 29.48 15.13 -1.02
N HIS A 121 28.45 15.80 -1.53
CA HIS A 121 28.18 17.21 -1.23
C HIS A 121 27.89 17.43 0.26
N GLU A 122 26.99 16.63 0.87
CA GLU A 122 26.64 16.71 2.31
C GLU A 122 27.87 16.69 3.22
N ARG A 123 28.80 15.75 2.96
CA ARG A 123 30.04 15.64 3.74
C ARG A 123 31.00 16.82 3.53
N GLN A 124 30.91 17.51 2.41
CA GLN A 124 31.79 18.63 2.03
C GLN A 124 31.21 20.00 2.43
N LEU A 125 29.91 20.13 2.70
CA LEU A 125 29.29 21.39 3.16
C LEU A 125 30.05 21.97 4.37
N GLY A 126 30.31 21.15 5.39
CA GLY A 126 31.05 21.59 6.59
C GLY A 126 32.45 22.10 6.31
N VAL A 127 33.13 21.59 5.25
CA VAL A 127 34.43 22.12 4.82
C VAL A 127 34.22 23.42 4.04
N LYS A 128 33.31 23.44 3.06
CA LYS A 128 33.05 24.61 2.21
C LYS A 128 32.69 25.86 3.03
N TYR A 129 31.83 25.74 4.05
CA TYR A 129 31.45 26.88 4.89
C TYR A 129 32.51 27.29 5.92
N VAL A 130 33.33 26.36 6.44
CA VAL A 130 34.45 26.72 7.34
C VAL A 130 35.51 27.53 6.60
N TRP A 131 35.82 27.18 5.34
CA TRP A 131 36.73 27.98 4.50
C TRP A 131 36.19 29.38 4.23
N VAL A 132 34.88 29.53 3.95
CA VAL A 132 34.22 30.84 3.82
C VAL A 132 34.30 31.65 5.12
N SER A 133 34.18 31.02 6.29
CA SER A 133 34.25 31.72 7.58
C SER A 133 35.65 32.20 8.00
N ASN A 134 36.71 31.59 7.46
CA ASN A 134 38.10 31.94 7.79
C ASN A 134 38.70 33.07 6.90
N GLY A 135 37.91 33.69 6.03
CA GLY A 135 38.31 34.82 5.17
C GLY A 135 38.64 36.14 5.89
N ARG A 136 38.95 36.14 7.19
CA ARG A 136 39.41 37.34 7.92
C ARG A 136 40.94 37.38 7.99
N VAL A 137 41.56 38.03 7.01
CA VAL A 137 42.96 38.45 7.12
C VAL A 137 43.08 39.53 8.20
N TRP A 138 43.73 39.20 9.32
CA TRP A 138 44.20 40.20 10.29
C TRP A 138 45.52 40.80 9.82
N LEU A 139 45.50 42.02 9.30
CA LEU A 139 46.66 42.91 9.27
C LEU A 139 46.24 44.31 9.75
N GLY A 140 47.09 44.92 10.58
CA GLY A 140 46.63 45.94 11.53
C GLY A 140 46.69 47.38 11.06
N GLY A 141 45.90 48.23 11.74
CA GLY A 141 46.17 49.65 11.91
C GLY A 141 45.44 50.59 10.94
N GLY A 142 44.36 51.23 11.43
CA GLY A 142 43.72 52.36 10.73
C GLY A 142 42.25 52.52 11.09
N VAL A 143 41.90 53.64 11.73
CA VAL A 143 40.51 54.04 12.00
C VAL A 143 39.97 54.79 10.79
N MET A 144 38.74 54.44 10.36
CA MET A 144 37.56 55.32 10.13
C MET A 144 36.75 54.86 8.90
N GLY A 145 35.42 55.02 8.95
CA GLY A 145 34.54 54.85 7.79
C GLY A 145 33.48 53.76 7.96
N VAL A 146 32.28 54.16 8.38
CA VAL A 146 31.08 53.33 8.21
C VAL A 146 30.61 53.48 6.76
N HIS A 147 30.64 52.39 5.99
CA HIS A 147 29.83 52.25 4.79
C HIS A 147 29.24 50.85 4.77
N THR A 148 27.92 50.76 4.79
CA THR A 148 27.18 49.50 4.75
C THR A 148 26.78 49.20 3.31
N ASP A 149 27.73 48.74 2.50
CA ASP A 149 27.42 48.10 1.23
C ASP A 149 27.56 46.59 1.42
N LEU A 150 26.41 45.94 1.58
CA LEU A 150 26.29 44.49 1.47
C LEU A 150 26.16 44.13 -0.01
N ASP A 151 27.24 44.26 -0.76
CA ASP A 151 27.36 43.63 -2.06
C ASP A 151 27.43 42.11 -1.84
N VAL A 152 26.27 41.47 -1.97
CA VAL A 152 26.19 40.03 -2.21
C VAL A 152 26.63 39.81 -3.66
N GLN A 153 27.95 39.80 -3.85
CA GLN A 153 28.52 39.42 -5.12
C GLN A 153 28.38 37.90 -5.24
N GLN A 154 27.42 37.48 -6.07
CA GLN A 154 27.25 36.08 -6.42
C GLN A 154 28.27 35.75 -7.50
N ASP A 155 29.47 35.36 -7.08
CA ASP A 155 30.58 34.99 -7.96
C ASP A 155 30.24 33.72 -8.75
N GLY A 156 29.52 33.91 -9.85
CA GLY A 156 29.13 32.89 -10.80
C GLY A 156 30.27 32.52 -11.73
N GLU A 157 31.29 31.85 -11.21
CA GLU A 157 32.25 31.08 -12.01
C GLU A 157 31.86 29.60 -12.00
N GLU A 158 30.98 29.21 -12.92
CA GLU A 158 30.91 27.83 -13.37
C GLU A 158 32.15 27.52 -14.21
N GLU A 159 33.06 26.71 -13.68
CA GLU A 159 34.11 26.10 -14.51
C GLU A 159 33.47 25.19 -15.57
N THR A 160 33.32 25.74 -16.77
CA THR A 160 32.78 25.06 -17.95
C THR A 160 33.80 24.07 -18.52
N GLY A 161 33.81 22.88 -17.95
CA GLY A 161 34.53 21.71 -18.47
C GLY A 161 33.90 21.17 -19.76
N HIS A 162 34.15 21.87 -20.87
CA HIS A 162 34.06 21.44 -22.28
C HIS A 162 33.22 20.18 -22.59
N VAL A 163 31.98 20.40 -23.06
CA VAL A 163 31.17 19.38 -23.77
C VAL A 163 30.96 19.87 -25.20
N GLY A 164 31.36 19.07 -26.19
CA GLY A 164 31.19 19.39 -27.61
C GLY A 164 29.80 18.99 -28.14
N TYR A 165 29.09 19.97 -28.72
CA TYR A 165 28.20 19.95 -29.91
C TYR A 165 27.75 18.59 -30.51
N ALA A 166 26.53 18.41 -31.03
CA ALA A 166 25.35 19.28 -31.31
C ALA A 166 24.07 18.38 -31.22
N GLY A 167 22.80 18.79 -31.09
CA GLY A 167 22.01 19.94 -31.59
C GLY A 167 20.94 19.42 -32.59
N ALA A 168 19.75 19.98 -32.84
CA ALA A 168 18.91 20.96 -32.13
C ALA A 168 17.54 21.15 -32.86
N HIS A 169 16.39 21.08 -32.14
CA HIS A 169 15.11 21.80 -32.42
C HIS A 169 14.12 21.49 -31.27
N GLN A 170 13.50 22.39 -30.48
CA GLN A 170 12.60 23.55 -30.73
C GLN A 170 11.19 23.19 -31.27
N GLY A 171 10.09 23.49 -30.56
CA GLY A 171 9.96 24.12 -29.21
C GLY A 171 8.53 24.60 -28.84
N MET A 172 8.44 25.51 -27.84
CA MET A 172 7.27 26.37 -27.45
C MET A 172 6.06 25.66 -26.78
N GLU A 173 5.20 26.22 -25.90
CA GLU A 173 5.15 27.35 -24.91
C GLU A 173 3.81 27.21 -24.08
N GLU A 174 3.48 27.84 -22.94
CA GLU A 174 4.10 28.88 -22.09
C GLU A 174 3.68 28.76 -20.58
N GLU A 175 4.34 29.54 -19.71
CA GLU A 175 3.87 30.24 -18.47
C GLU A 175 2.85 29.64 -17.43
N VAL A 176 3.29 29.52 -16.16
CA VAL A 176 2.60 30.10 -14.97
C VAL A 176 3.62 30.61 -13.94
N LYS A 177 3.48 31.87 -13.49
CA LYS A 177 4.27 32.47 -12.40
C LYS A 177 3.68 32.17 -11.01
N ALA A 178 4.51 31.90 -10.00
CA ALA A 178 4.10 31.77 -8.59
C ALA A 178 4.97 32.63 -7.67
N ARG A 179 4.34 33.37 -6.72
CA ARG A 179 4.86 34.09 -5.53
C ARG A 179 3.77 35.07 -5.01
N ASP A 180 3.73 35.55 -3.77
CA ASP A 180 4.51 35.25 -2.55
C ASP A 180 3.66 35.50 -1.27
N TRP A 181 4.24 35.20 -0.12
CA TRP A 181 3.65 35.01 1.20
C TRP A 181 3.10 36.24 1.99
N LEU A 182 2.13 35.93 2.87
CA LEU A 182 1.88 36.43 4.25
C LEU A 182 2.48 37.77 4.74
N GLN A 183 1.61 38.63 5.31
CA GLN A 183 1.95 39.63 6.32
C GLN A 183 1.03 39.54 7.55
N ILE A 184 1.58 39.70 8.76
CA ILE A 184 0.84 39.79 10.03
C ILE A 184 1.40 40.99 10.83
N LEU A 185 0.52 41.81 11.40
CA LEU A 185 0.87 43.06 12.10
C LEU A 185 0.88 42.95 13.64
N PHE A 186 1.52 43.94 14.26
CA PHE A 186 1.87 44.05 15.69
C PHE A 186 0.70 44.41 16.64
N SER A 187 0.66 43.74 17.82
CA SER A 187 0.65 44.28 19.21
C SER A 187 -0.35 45.41 19.63
N PRO A 188 -0.41 45.88 20.91
CA PRO A 188 0.16 45.40 22.19
C PRO A 188 -0.84 45.28 23.38
N LYS A 189 -0.43 44.67 24.50
CA LYS A 189 -0.22 45.36 25.82
C LYS A 189 0.30 44.42 26.92
N LEU A 190 1.12 44.98 27.81
CA LEU A 190 1.77 44.30 28.93
C LEU A 190 0.98 44.48 30.25
N SER A 191 1.14 43.54 31.16
CA SER A 191 1.25 43.83 32.60
C SER A 191 2.12 42.75 33.28
N THR A 192 3.00 43.15 34.19
CA THR A 192 3.97 42.25 34.82
C THR A 192 4.20 42.67 36.27
N SER A 193 4.13 41.75 37.21
CA SER A 193 4.87 41.83 38.47
C SER A 193 4.99 40.44 39.13
N PRO A 194 6.19 40.04 39.62
CA PRO A 194 6.40 38.74 40.25
C PRO A 194 6.47 38.82 41.78
N GLN A 195 6.11 37.74 42.48
CA GLN A 195 6.62 37.48 43.82
C GLN A 195 7.00 36.01 44.01
N HIS A 196 8.08 35.81 44.78
CA HIS A 196 8.79 34.57 44.99
C HIS A 196 8.73 34.22 46.48
N HIS A 197 8.17 33.06 46.85
CA HIS A 197 8.31 32.51 48.20
C HIS A 197 8.44 30.98 48.18
N GLN A 198 9.17 30.47 49.17
CA GLN A 198 9.78 29.14 49.17
C GLN A 198 8.92 28.05 49.84
N LEU A 199 9.13 26.82 49.36
CA LEU A 199 9.18 25.55 50.09
C LEU A 199 8.62 25.49 51.54
N ILE A 200 7.53 24.75 51.76
CA ILE A 200 7.34 23.88 52.95
C ILE A 200 6.70 22.55 52.49
N THR A 201 7.03 21.47 53.19
CA THR A 201 6.82 20.07 52.81
C THR A 201 5.73 19.36 53.64
N THR A 202 5.24 18.21 53.15
CA THR A 202 4.50 17.15 53.90
C THR A 202 2.94 17.31 54.03
N PRO A 203 2.15 16.27 54.41
CA PRO A 203 1.31 15.60 53.40
C PRO A 203 -0.10 15.14 53.88
N THR A 204 -1.19 15.65 53.31
CA THR A 204 -2.56 15.23 53.71
C THR A 204 -3.25 14.40 52.62
N LYS A 205 -3.65 13.18 52.99
CA LYS A 205 -4.30 12.20 52.11
C LYS A 205 -5.76 12.59 51.82
N PHE A 206 -6.12 12.79 50.55
CA PHE A 206 -7.52 12.75 50.11
C PHE A 206 -7.65 12.37 48.61
N THR A 207 -7.34 11.12 48.27
CA THR A 207 -7.66 10.57 46.95
C THR A 207 -9.09 10.02 46.95
N ARG A 208 -10.02 10.80 46.39
CA ARG A 208 -11.36 10.31 46.05
C ARG A 208 -11.25 9.45 44.78
N GLU A 209 -11.24 8.12 44.96
CA GLU A 209 -11.32 7.19 43.84
C GLU A 209 -12.63 7.37 43.08
N TYR A 210 -12.54 7.67 41.78
CA TYR A 210 -13.62 7.44 40.84
C TYR A 210 -13.29 6.20 40.02
N HIS A 211 -13.74 5.05 40.51
CA HIS A 211 -13.86 3.84 39.68
C HIS A 211 -14.93 4.08 38.61
N HIS A 212 -14.50 4.27 37.36
CA HIS A 212 -15.38 4.08 36.22
C HIS A 212 -15.32 2.60 35.79
N PRO A 213 -16.46 1.88 35.73
CA PRO A 213 -16.46 0.50 35.26
C PRO A 213 -16.12 0.45 33.75
N PRO A 214 -15.32 -0.52 33.29
CA PRO A 214 -15.04 -0.69 31.87
C PRO A 214 -16.33 -1.09 31.13
N PRO A 215 -16.61 -0.52 29.94
CA PRO A 215 -17.73 -0.97 29.11
C PRO A 215 -17.48 -2.42 28.60
N PRO A 216 -18.52 -3.24 28.44
CA PRO A 216 -18.36 -4.64 28.10
C PRO A 216 -17.77 -4.84 26.69
N THR A 217 -16.70 -5.62 26.62
CA THR A 217 -16.10 -6.08 25.36
C THR A 217 -17.06 -7.05 24.65
N MET A 218 -17.66 -6.61 23.54
CA MET A 218 -18.38 -7.48 22.62
C MET A 218 -17.49 -7.87 21.42
N PRO A 219 -17.65 -9.09 20.85
CA PRO A 219 -16.87 -9.54 19.70
C PRO A 219 -17.23 -8.78 18.40
N PRO A 220 -16.34 -8.73 17.40
CA PRO A 220 -16.56 -7.99 16.17
C PRO A 220 -17.65 -8.61 15.29
N THR A 221 -18.78 -7.91 15.12
CA THR A 221 -19.84 -8.25 14.16
C THR A 221 -19.68 -7.43 12.86
N PRO A 222 -19.51 -8.07 11.68
CA PRO A 222 -19.21 -7.37 10.43
C PRO A 222 -20.48 -6.96 9.67
N GLN A 223 -21.33 -6.08 10.24
CA GLN A 223 -22.64 -5.71 9.65
C GLN A 223 -23.08 -4.24 9.85
N ASN A 224 -22.19 -3.30 10.19
CA ASN A 224 -22.55 -1.87 10.25
C ASN A 224 -22.26 -1.20 8.89
N PRO A 225 -23.29 -0.75 8.14
CA PRO A 225 -23.08 -0.07 6.86
C PRO A 225 -22.45 1.31 7.08
N THR A 226 -21.59 1.74 6.16
CA THR A 226 -20.89 3.02 6.30
C THR A 226 -21.82 4.21 6.04
N TYR A 227 -21.54 5.39 6.61
CA TYR A 227 -22.32 6.61 6.32
C TYR A 227 -22.31 6.99 4.83
N TYR A 228 -21.24 6.63 4.11
CA TYR A 228 -21.10 6.72 2.66
C TYR A 228 -22.09 5.81 1.92
N GLU A 229 -22.18 4.55 2.35
CA GLU A 229 -23.11 3.53 1.83
C GLU A 229 -24.58 3.88 2.10
N ILE A 230 -24.91 4.40 3.29
CA ILE A 230 -26.29 4.81 3.67
C ILE A 230 -26.81 5.95 2.77
N LEU A 231 -25.96 6.91 2.40
CA LEU A 231 -26.34 8.00 1.47
C LEU A 231 -26.12 7.65 -0.02
N ASN A 232 -25.51 6.48 -0.29
CA ASN A 232 -25.03 6.06 -1.61
C ASN A 232 -24.13 7.13 -2.26
N LEU A 233 -23.04 7.46 -1.57
CA LEU A 233 -21.98 8.40 -1.97
C LEU A 233 -20.59 7.77 -1.78
N SER A 234 -19.61 8.17 -2.60
CA SER A 234 -18.21 7.76 -2.45
C SER A 234 -17.41 8.80 -1.64
N PRO A 235 -16.40 8.42 -0.84
CA PRO A 235 -15.47 9.37 -0.24
C PRO A 235 -14.79 10.29 -1.26
N SER A 236 -14.46 9.76 -2.46
CA SER A 236 -13.78 10.50 -3.52
C SER A 236 -14.66 11.58 -4.13
N THR A 237 -15.96 11.32 -4.38
CA THR A 237 -16.87 12.31 -4.99
C THR A 237 -17.16 13.51 -4.08
N LEU A 238 -16.87 13.38 -2.79
CA LEU A 238 -16.92 14.49 -1.82
C LEU A 238 -15.53 15.07 -1.51
N SER A 239 -14.43 14.48 -2.03
CA SER A 239 -13.06 14.97 -1.83
C SER A 239 -12.49 15.69 -3.04
N SER A 240 -12.87 15.28 -4.26
CA SER A 240 -12.47 15.93 -5.52
C SER A 240 -13.23 17.23 -5.80
N GLN A 241 -14.28 17.52 -5.04
CA GLN A 241 -15.09 18.72 -5.21
C GLN A 241 -14.60 19.80 -4.24
N GLU A 242 -13.76 20.70 -4.72
CA GLU A 242 -13.09 21.74 -3.92
C GLU A 242 -14.09 22.76 -3.31
N ASP A 243 -15.21 22.99 -4.00
CA ASP A 243 -16.28 23.87 -3.55
C ASP A 243 -17.12 23.27 -2.41
N ALA A 244 -17.03 23.88 -1.23
CA ALA A 244 -17.87 23.54 -0.06
C ALA A 244 -19.38 23.66 -0.34
N ASN A 245 -19.80 24.56 -1.24
CA ASN A 245 -21.20 24.79 -1.56
C ASN A 245 -21.79 23.68 -2.46
N THR A 246 -21.02 23.19 -3.43
CA THR A 246 -21.47 22.16 -4.37
C THR A 246 -21.48 20.78 -3.72
N SER A 247 -20.46 20.46 -2.90
CA SER A 247 -20.44 19.27 -2.04
C SER A 247 -21.59 19.24 -1.02
N ALA A 248 -21.92 20.38 -0.40
CA ALA A 248 -23.09 20.51 0.47
C ALA A 248 -24.43 20.34 -0.28
N SER A 249 -24.54 20.84 -1.52
CA SER A 249 -25.71 20.61 -2.38
C SER A 249 -25.88 19.13 -2.75
N LEU A 250 -24.77 18.47 -3.09
CA LEU A 250 -24.71 17.04 -3.41
C LEU A 250 -25.14 16.17 -2.22
N LEU A 251 -24.64 16.49 -1.01
CA LEU A 251 -25.05 15.84 0.25
C LEU A 251 -26.55 16.02 0.54
N LYS A 252 -27.09 17.24 0.37
CA LYS A 252 -28.53 17.51 0.52
C LYS A 252 -29.39 16.71 -0.46
N ARG A 253 -28.97 16.64 -1.73
CA ARG A 253 -29.64 15.84 -2.77
C ARG A 253 -29.62 14.35 -2.45
N ALA A 254 -28.49 13.83 -1.97
CA ALA A 254 -28.36 12.43 -1.56
C ALA A 254 -29.22 12.09 -0.33
N TYR A 255 -29.22 12.95 0.68
CA TYR A 255 -30.08 12.84 1.87
C TYR A 255 -31.57 12.83 1.51
N HIS A 256 -32.02 13.76 0.66
CA HIS A 256 -33.42 13.81 0.22
C HIS A 256 -33.81 12.56 -0.58
N ARG A 257 -32.92 12.07 -1.47
CA ARG A 257 -33.10 10.78 -2.18
C ARG A 257 -33.24 9.62 -1.21
N ALA A 258 -32.35 9.49 -0.23
CA ALA A 258 -32.35 8.41 0.76
C ALA A 258 -33.62 8.42 1.62
N LEU A 259 -34.07 9.59 2.08
CA LEU A 259 -35.36 9.70 2.78
C LEU A 259 -36.51 9.23 1.88
N LEU A 260 -36.56 9.65 0.61
CA LEU A 260 -37.62 9.28 -0.32
C LEU A 260 -37.62 7.79 -0.71
N THR A 261 -36.49 7.09 -0.64
CA THR A 261 -36.41 5.63 -0.89
C THR A 261 -36.71 4.81 0.36
N HIS A 262 -36.35 5.29 1.56
CA HIS A 262 -36.50 4.57 2.82
C HIS A 262 -37.65 5.06 3.71
N HIS A 263 -38.51 5.96 3.23
CA HIS A 263 -39.67 6.44 3.99
C HIS A 263 -40.66 5.30 4.31
N PRO A 264 -41.06 5.10 5.58
CA PRO A 264 -41.92 3.99 5.98
C PRO A 264 -43.32 4.06 5.34
N ASP A 265 -43.79 5.24 4.96
CA ASP A 265 -45.13 5.42 4.38
C ASP A 265 -45.29 4.75 3.00
N LYS A 266 -44.19 4.62 2.22
CA LYS A 266 -44.19 3.86 0.96
C LYS A 266 -44.34 2.34 1.15
N THR A 267 -44.23 1.83 2.38
CA THR A 267 -44.41 0.41 2.70
C THR A 267 -45.86 0.04 3.03
N LYS A 268 -46.73 1.02 3.31
CA LYS A 268 -48.12 0.76 3.75
C LYS A 268 -49.18 0.89 2.65
N SER A 269 -48.88 1.52 1.52
CA SER A 269 -49.85 1.72 0.43
C SER A 269 -49.75 0.65 -0.68
N LYS A 270 -50.38 -0.51 -0.44
CA LYS A 270 -50.94 -1.39 -1.48
C LYS A 270 -52.18 -2.12 -0.94
N ASN A 271 -53.34 -1.53 -1.18
CA ASN A 271 -54.64 -2.19 -0.96
C ASN A 271 -54.93 -3.10 -2.17
N PRO A 272 -55.35 -4.38 -2.01
CA PRO A 272 -55.41 -5.32 -3.13
C PRO A 272 -56.76 -5.30 -3.85
N SER A 273 -56.80 -4.81 -5.10
CA SER A 273 -57.92 -5.01 -6.03
C SER A 273 -57.52 -4.90 -7.51
N SER A 274 -58.20 -5.69 -8.34
CA SER A 274 -58.26 -5.67 -9.83
C SER A 274 -56.97 -5.86 -10.66
N THR A 275 -56.68 -7.12 -10.99
CA THR A 275 -56.56 -7.68 -12.37
C THR A 275 -55.87 -6.87 -13.49
N THR A 276 -54.66 -7.27 -13.87
CA THR A 276 -54.34 -7.91 -15.19
C THR A 276 -52.89 -8.45 -15.17
N PRO A 277 -52.54 -9.49 -15.95
CA PRO A 277 -51.21 -10.08 -15.92
C PRO A 277 -50.28 -9.53 -17.01
N LEU A 278 -49.07 -9.09 -16.63
CA LEU A 278 -47.82 -9.20 -17.40
C LEU A 278 -46.64 -8.57 -16.62
N GLN A 279 -45.45 -9.13 -16.83
CA GLN A 279 -44.10 -8.62 -16.49
C GLN A 279 -43.57 -8.64 -15.02
N VAL A 280 -42.52 -9.48 -14.88
CA VAL A 280 -41.29 -9.32 -14.05
C VAL A 280 -41.42 -9.34 -12.52
N GLU A 281 -40.88 -10.40 -11.91
CA GLU A 281 -40.77 -10.58 -10.46
C GLU A 281 -39.71 -9.66 -9.81
N GLY A 282 -40.13 -8.46 -9.38
CA GLY A 282 -39.34 -7.64 -8.46
C GLY A 282 -39.59 -8.00 -7.00
N LYS A 283 -38.75 -8.86 -6.40
CA LYS A 283 -38.77 -9.11 -4.94
C LYS A 283 -38.51 -7.80 -4.19
N ARG A 284 -39.49 -7.30 -3.43
CA ARG A 284 -39.36 -6.10 -2.59
C ARG A 284 -38.80 -6.48 -1.22
N GLU A 285 -37.52 -6.21 -1.00
CA GLU A 285 -36.87 -6.33 0.31
C GLU A 285 -37.34 -5.24 1.29
N PRO A 286 -37.25 -5.48 2.62
CA PRO A 286 -37.52 -4.45 3.63
C PRO A 286 -36.60 -3.22 3.49
N PRO A 287 -36.98 -2.06 4.07
CA PRO A 287 -36.16 -0.85 3.99
C PRO A 287 -34.78 -1.07 4.64
N LYS A 288 -33.73 -1.04 3.80
CA LYS A 288 -32.36 -1.38 4.21
C LYS A 288 -31.77 -0.47 5.30
N TYR A 289 -32.24 0.77 5.38
CA TYR A 289 -31.79 1.77 6.36
C TYR A 289 -32.98 2.48 7.01
N THR A 290 -32.83 2.84 8.28
CA THR A 290 -33.81 3.65 9.03
C THR A 290 -33.61 5.15 8.79
N ILE A 291 -34.66 5.94 9.06
CA ILE A 291 -34.57 7.41 8.97
C ILE A 291 -33.49 7.97 9.92
N ASP A 292 -33.34 7.38 11.11
CA ASP A 292 -32.33 7.80 12.10
C ASP A 292 -30.90 7.53 11.62
N GLN A 293 -30.66 6.41 10.91
CA GLN A 293 -29.39 6.13 10.25
C GLN A 293 -29.08 7.12 9.11
N ILE A 294 -30.09 7.51 8.34
CA ILE A 294 -29.95 8.48 7.24
C ILE A 294 -29.67 9.89 7.77
N SER A 295 -30.33 10.29 8.87
CA SER A 295 -30.13 11.60 9.50
C SER A 295 -28.76 11.71 10.18
N THR A 296 -28.29 10.65 10.86
CA THR A 296 -26.97 10.61 11.49
C THR A 296 -25.83 10.59 10.47
N ALA A 297 -25.98 9.87 9.36
CA ALA A 297 -25.04 9.91 8.24
C ALA A 297 -24.90 11.32 7.63
N TYR A 298 -26.02 12.00 7.34
CA TYR A 298 -26.01 13.36 6.81
C TYR A 298 -25.45 14.38 7.83
N ALA A 299 -25.81 14.28 9.10
CA ALA A 299 -25.29 15.16 10.16
C ALA A 299 -23.76 15.06 10.30
N THR A 300 -23.20 13.85 10.17
CA THR A 300 -21.75 13.60 10.26
C THR A 300 -21.02 14.07 9.00
N LEU A 301 -21.52 13.73 7.81
CA LEU A 301 -20.86 14.02 6.54
C LEU A 301 -20.98 15.49 6.10
N SER A 302 -22.00 16.23 6.59
CA SER A 302 -22.19 17.66 6.28
C SER A 302 -21.24 18.61 7.02
N ARG A 303 -20.51 18.14 8.04
CA ARG A 303 -19.56 18.94 8.81
C ARG A 303 -18.12 18.49 8.50
N PRO A 304 -17.26 19.33 7.89
CA PRO A 304 -15.92 18.91 7.46
C PRO A 304 -15.07 18.26 8.57
N THR A 305 -15.13 18.79 9.79
CA THR A 305 -14.38 18.25 10.95
C THR A 305 -14.91 16.90 11.41
N GLN A 306 -16.22 16.68 11.39
CA GLN A 306 -16.84 15.40 11.78
C GLN A 306 -16.62 14.33 10.71
N ARG A 307 -16.72 14.72 9.42
CA ARG A 307 -16.33 13.87 8.29
C ARG A 307 -14.86 13.43 8.42
N GLN A 308 -13.90 14.34 8.57
CA GLN A 308 -12.50 13.95 8.69
C GLN A 308 -12.21 13.07 9.91
N ALA A 309 -12.94 13.24 11.02
CA ALA A 309 -12.83 12.35 12.18
C ALA A 309 -13.37 10.94 11.86
N TYR A 310 -14.49 10.86 11.14
CA TYR A 310 -15.10 9.62 10.67
C TYR A 310 -14.21 8.89 9.63
N ASP A 311 -13.63 9.61 8.67
CA ASP A 311 -12.71 9.09 7.66
C ASP A 311 -11.45 8.48 8.32
N ARG A 312 -10.87 9.18 9.31
CA ARG A 312 -9.79 8.63 10.14
C ARG A 312 -10.21 7.39 10.91
N SER A 313 -11.44 7.35 11.44
CA SER A 313 -11.95 6.18 12.16
C SER A 313 -12.15 4.96 11.26
N LEU A 314 -12.59 5.14 10.01
CA LEU A 314 -12.70 4.07 9.01
C LEU A 314 -11.33 3.47 8.66
N ILE A 315 -10.29 4.29 8.51
CA ILE A 315 -8.92 3.84 8.27
C ILE A 315 -8.38 3.03 9.46
N VAL A 316 -8.61 3.50 10.69
CA VAL A 316 -8.20 2.77 11.90
C VAL A 316 -9.01 1.47 12.07
N GLN A 317 -10.30 1.49 11.75
CA GLN A 317 -11.17 0.33 11.84
C GLN A 317 -10.85 -0.75 10.80
N SER A 318 -10.49 -0.37 9.55
CA SER A 318 -10.03 -1.33 8.54
C SER A 318 -8.68 -1.95 8.92
N GLN A 319 -7.76 -1.16 9.49
CA GLN A 319 -6.49 -1.67 10.04
C GLN A 319 -6.69 -2.62 11.23
N GLN A 320 -7.71 -2.39 12.08
CA GLN A 320 -8.04 -3.28 13.21
C GLN A 320 -8.81 -4.53 12.78
N ALA A 321 -9.67 -4.45 11.76
CA ALA A 321 -10.32 -5.62 11.16
C ALA A 321 -9.32 -6.54 10.44
N ALA A 322 -8.24 -5.98 9.89
CA ALA A 322 -7.11 -6.70 9.29
C ALA A 322 -6.12 -7.27 10.35
N GLY A 323 -6.66 -7.92 11.39
CA GLY A 323 -5.89 -8.46 12.51
C GLY A 323 -4.87 -9.54 12.12
N GLY A 324 -3.62 -9.13 11.88
CA GLY A 324 -2.44 -10.01 11.83
C GLY A 324 -1.77 -10.15 10.45
N GLY A 325 -0.99 -9.14 10.02
CA GLY A 325 -0.34 -9.19 8.70
C GLY A 325 0.83 -8.23 8.44
N ILE A 326 1.86 -8.16 9.30
CA ILE A 326 3.04 -7.32 9.01
C ILE A 326 3.85 -7.88 7.82
N ARG A 327 3.81 -7.17 6.69
CA ARG A 327 4.83 -7.19 5.64
C ARG A 327 5.38 -5.78 5.38
N GLY A 328 6.42 -5.40 6.09
CA GLY A 328 7.25 -4.27 5.68
C GLY A 328 8.16 -4.65 4.51
N SER A 329 7.85 -4.15 3.31
CA SER A 329 8.79 -3.88 2.21
C SER A 329 8.11 -3.16 1.03
N GLY A 330 7.89 -1.85 1.13
CA GLY A 330 8.00 -0.91 0.00
C GLY A 330 7.23 -1.20 -1.30
N GLN A 331 5.99 -1.66 -1.24
CA GLN A 331 5.01 -1.33 -2.29
C GLN A 331 3.82 -0.65 -1.62
N ALA A 332 3.32 0.40 -2.26
CA ALA A 332 2.18 1.17 -1.78
C ALA A 332 0.92 0.29 -1.78
N GLU A 333 0.09 0.52 -0.77
CA GLU A 333 -1.32 0.12 -0.69
C GLU A 333 -1.66 -1.38 -0.84
N PHE A 334 -2.89 -1.70 -0.46
CA PHE A 334 -3.55 -2.96 -0.78
C PHE A 334 -4.09 -2.85 -2.22
N GLN A 335 -3.20 -2.94 -3.21
CA GLN A 335 -3.51 -2.76 -4.64
C GLN A 335 -4.27 -3.95 -5.25
N THR A 336 -5.40 -4.35 -4.66
CA THR A 336 -6.35 -5.29 -5.27
C THR A 336 -7.09 -4.60 -6.42
N GLY A 337 -6.41 -4.41 -7.55
CA GLY A 337 -7.05 -3.80 -8.72
C GLY A 337 -6.20 -3.48 -9.94
N ILE A 338 -4.88 -3.69 -9.93
CA ILE A 338 -4.08 -3.63 -11.17
C ILE A 338 -3.97 -5.05 -11.74
N GLU A 339 -4.51 -5.25 -12.94
CA GLU A 339 -4.26 -6.43 -13.78
C GLU A 339 -3.21 -6.09 -14.84
N ALA A 340 -2.34 -7.04 -15.18
CA ALA A 340 -1.27 -6.83 -16.16
C ALA A 340 -1.47 -7.79 -17.34
N VAL A 341 -1.40 -7.27 -18.57
CA VAL A 341 -1.75 -7.97 -19.82
C VAL A 341 -0.82 -7.46 -20.93
N ASP A 342 -0.45 -8.31 -21.88
CA ASP A 342 0.37 -7.93 -23.04
C ASP A 342 -0.54 -7.44 -24.20
N LEU A 343 -0.05 -6.58 -25.10
CA LEU A 343 -0.89 -5.98 -26.15
C LEU A 343 -1.53 -7.01 -27.09
N ASP A 344 -0.83 -8.12 -27.36
CA ASP A 344 -1.31 -9.22 -28.21
C ASP A 344 -2.50 -10.00 -27.61
N ASP A 345 -2.71 -9.90 -26.29
CA ASP A 345 -3.80 -10.56 -25.54
C ASP A 345 -5.10 -9.70 -25.48
N LEU A 346 -5.13 -8.54 -26.17
CA LEU A 346 -6.25 -7.60 -26.15
C LEU A 346 -7.11 -7.66 -27.41
N ASP A 347 -8.44 -7.62 -27.22
CA ASP A 347 -9.38 -7.47 -28.33
C ASP A 347 -9.20 -6.07 -28.94
N TYR A 348 -9.13 -5.97 -30.27
CA TYR A 348 -9.05 -4.70 -30.99
C TYR A 348 -10.21 -4.53 -31.96
N GLN A 349 -10.49 -3.27 -32.32
CA GLN A 349 -11.44 -2.88 -33.35
C GLN A 349 -10.80 -1.77 -34.19
N GLU A 350 -10.63 -2.04 -35.48
CA GLU A 350 -10.30 -1.02 -36.48
C GLU A 350 -11.57 -0.26 -36.87
N GLU A 351 -11.51 1.08 -36.89
CA GLU A 351 -12.58 1.93 -37.40
C GLU A 351 -12.37 2.32 -38.87
N LEU A 352 -13.42 2.82 -39.53
CA LEU A 352 -13.45 3.10 -40.98
C LEU A 352 -12.50 4.24 -41.43
N ASP A 353 -11.98 4.99 -40.47
CA ASP A 353 -10.99 6.06 -40.62
C ASP A 353 -9.54 5.56 -40.50
N GLY A 354 -9.33 4.28 -40.15
CA GLY A 354 -8.03 3.68 -39.89
C GLY A 354 -7.59 3.70 -38.43
N THR A 355 -8.42 4.19 -37.50
CA THR A 355 -8.08 4.25 -36.08
C THR A 355 -8.22 2.87 -35.43
N THR A 356 -7.12 2.32 -34.90
CA THR A 356 -7.14 1.08 -34.11
C THR A 356 -7.44 1.38 -32.64
N THR A 357 -8.49 0.75 -32.09
CA THR A 357 -8.87 0.85 -30.67
C THR A 357 -8.82 -0.52 -30.00
N TRP A 358 -7.98 -0.67 -28.98
CA TRP A 358 -7.94 -1.85 -28.12
C TRP A 358 -8.95 -1.72 -26.98
N TYR A 359 -9.56 -2.83 -26.57
CA TYR A 359 -10.51 -2.87 -25.47
C TYR A 359 -10.47 -4.19 -24.69
N ARG A 360 -10.98 -4.15 -23.46
CA ARG A 360 -11.14 -5.36 -22.63
C ARG A 360 -12.29 -5.26 -21.65
N SER A 361 -12.89 -6.41 -21.36
CA SER A 361 -13.87 -6.52 -20.29
C SER A 361 -13.23 -6.30 -18.92
N CYS A 362 -13.95 -5.61 -18.04
CA CYS A 362 -13.53 -5.37 -16.67
C CYS A 362 -14.31 -6.24 -15.68
N ARG A 363 -13.67 -6.59 -14.56
CA ARG A 363 -14.23 -7.41 -13.48
C ARG A 363 -15.46 -6.80 -12.80
N CYS A 364 -15.77 -5.52 -13.05
CA CYS A 364 -17.03 -4.89 -12.65
C CYS A 364 -18.26 -5.32 -13.49
N GLY A 365 -18.04 -5.94 -14.66
CA GLY A 365 -19.09 -6.38 -15.58
C GLY A 365 -19.25 -5.55 -16.84
N ASN A 366 -18.50 -4.45 -17.03
CA ASN A 366 -18.48 -3.72 -18.30
C ASN A 366 -17.64 -4.49 -19.35
N PRO A 367 -18.21 -4.87 -20.51
CA PRO A 367 -17.48 -5.59 -21.57
C PRO A 367 -16.41 -4.75 -22.29
N ARG A 368 -16.49 -3.42 -22.26
CA ARG A 368 -15.48 -2.46 -22.75
C ARG A 368 -15.01 -1.55 -21.60
N GLY A 369 -14.77 -2.16 -20.44
CA GLY A 369 -14.42 -1.45 -19.23
C GLY A 369 -13.06 -0.74 -19.32
N TYR A 370 -12.14 -1.29 -20.10
CA TYR A 370 -10.89 -0.63 -20.52
C TYR A 370 -10.93 -0.45 -22.03
N HIS A 371 -10.52 0.72 -22.53
CA HIS A 371 -10.24 0.96 -23.94
C HIS A 371 -9.21 2.09 -24.09
N PHE A 372 -8.46 2.07 -25.18
CA PHE A 372 -7.43 3.06 -25.54
C PHE A 372 -7.09 2.94 -27.03
N THR A 373 -6.44 3.96 -27.57
CA THR A 373 -6.11 4.13 -28.99
C THR A 373 -4.61 4.07 -29.24
N GLU A 374 -4.22 4.09 -30.51
CA GLU A 374 -2.80 4.04 -30.92
C GLU A 374 -2.03 5.29 -30.47
N ALA A 375 -2.68 6.44 -30.42
CA ALA A 375 -2.11 7.67 -29.87
C ALA A 375 -1.74 7.51 -28.38
N ASP A 376 -2.57 6.83 -27.58
CA ASP A 376 -2.29 6.57 -26.16
C ASP A 376 -1.09 5.63 -25.97
N LEU A 377 -0.83 4.72 -26.93
CA LEU A 377 0.36 3.87 -26.95
C LEU A 377 1.60 4.65 -27.39
N ALA A 378 1.50 5.49 -28.41
CA ALA A 378 2.60 6.33 -28.90
C ALA A 378 3.13 7.27 -27.80
N ASP A 379 2.24 7.92 -27.05
CA ASP A 379 2.58 8.76 -25.88
C ASP A 379 3.31 7.98 -24.76
N ALA A 380 3.12 6.66 -24.70
CA ALA A 380 3.74 5.76 -23.72
C ALA A 380 4.95 4.96 -24.27
N GLY A 381 5.34 5.19 -25.54
CA GLY A 381 6.32 4.38 -26.28
C GLY A 381 7.67 4.23 -25.58
N ASP A 382 8.20 5.33 -25.04
CA ASP A 382 9.47 5.38 -24.28
C ASP A 382 9.52 4.43 -23.07
N VAL A 383 8.36 4.04 -22.53
CA VAL A 383 8.24 3.22 -21.31
C VAL A 383 7.89 1.76 -21.63
N GLY A 384 7.29 1.49 -22.80
CA GLY A 384 6.77 0.17 -23.18
C GLY A 384 5.59 -0.32 -22.31
N GLU A 385 4.93 0.58 -21.58
CA GLU A 385 3.76 0.24 -20.77
C GLU A 385 2.74 1.37 -20.64
N LEU A 386 1.47 1.04 -20.80
CA LEU A 386 0.34 1.97 -20.68
C LEU A 386 -0.54 1.61 -19.47
N MET A 387 -0.95 2.62 -18.69
CA MET A 387 -1.80 2.47 -17.50
C MET A 387 -3.22 2.97 -17.77
N VAL A 388 -4.16 2.04 -18.01
CA VAL A 388 -5.54 2.32 -18.41
C VAL A 388 -6.49 2.15 -17.22
N GLY A 389 -7.20 3.21 -16.84
CA GLY A 389 -8.24 3.16 -15.81
C GLY A 389 -9.55 2.56 -16.38
N CYS A 390 -10.31 1.86 -15.55
CA CYS A 390 -11.64 1.41 -15.97
C CYS A 390 -12.66 2.57 -15.97
N VAL A 391 -13.47 2.66 -17.01
CA VAL A 391 -14.51 3.71 -17.14
C VAL A 391 -15.55 3.66 -16.02
N ASP A 392 -15.95 2.46 -15.58
CA ASP A 392 -17.05 2.25 -14.63
C ASP A 392 -16.61 1.93 -13.19
N CYS A 393 -15.31 1.79 -12.92
CA CYS A 393 -14.83 1.47 -11.57
C CYS A 393 -13.36 1.85 -11.34
N SER A 394 -12.90 1.78 -10.09
CA SER A 394 -11.51 2.13 -9.72
C SER A 394 -10.47 1.03 -10.01
N LEU A 395 -10.72 0.14 -10.97
CA LEU A 395 -9.77 -0.88 -11.40
C LEU A 395 -8.87 -0.33 -12.52
N TRP A 396 -7.68 -0.89 -12.65
CA TRP A 396 -6.64 -0.44 -13.57
C TRP A 396 -6.07 -1.64 -14.34
N LEU A 397 -5.72 -1.41 -15.59
CA LEU A 397 -5.05 -2.34 -16.47
C LEU A 397 -3.67 -1.76 -16.82
N ARG A 398 -2.62 -2.55 -16.63
CA ARG A 398 -1.27 -2.27 -17.14
C ARG A 398 -1.09 -3.07 -18.41
N VAL A 399 -0.93 -2.40 -19.53
CA VAL A 399 -0.70 -3.01 -20.84
C VAL A 399 0.79 -2.91 -21.13
N TYR A 400 1.44 -4.02 -21.46
CA TYR A 400 2.82 -4.01 -21.97
C TYR A 400 2.83 -4.11 -23.49
N PHE A 401 3.72 -3.38 -24.13
CA PHE A 401 3.93 -3.40 -25.57
C PHE A 401 5.40 -3.12 -25.90
N ALA A 402 5.83 -3.51 -27.09
CA ALA A 402 7.14 -3.17 -27.62
C ALA A 402 6.95 -2.38 -28.92
N VAL A 403 7.57 -1.21 -29.01
CA VAL A 403 7.73 -0.51 -30.28
C VAL A 403 8.86 -1.22 -31.03
N LEU A 404 8.60 -1.60 -32.28
CA LEU A 404 9.62 -2.10 -33.20
C LEU A 404 9.94 -0.97 -34.16
N ASP A 405 11.21 -0.54 -34.19
CA ASP A 405 11.70 0.38 -35.20
C ASP A 405 11.79 -0.38 -36.53
N GLU A 406 11.09 0.08 -37.57
CA GLU A 406 11.14 -0.50 -38.94
C GLU A 406 12.44 -0.08 -39.68
N GLU A 407 13.60 -0.38 -39.08
CA GLU A 407 14.92 -0.25 -39.70
C GLU A 407 15.72 -1.55 -39.50
N ASP A 408 15.60 -2.49 -40.47
CA ASP A 408 16.60 -3.51 -40.89
C ASP A 408 15.90 -4.69 -41.62
N ASP A 409 15.34 -4.43 -42.82
CA ASP A 409 14.86 -5.49 -43.74
C ASP A 409 15.14 -5.12 -45.22
N ASP A 410 16.39 -4.73 -45.49
CA ASP A 410 16.95 -4.68 -46.84
C ASP A 410 18.41 -5.22 -46.79
N ASP A 411 18.86 -5.87 -47.87
CA ASP A 411 20.17 -6.55 -48.03
C ASP A 411 20.47 -7.75 -47.09
N SER A 412 20.18 -8.98 -47.54
CA SER A 412 21.23 -9.85 -48.14
C SER A 412 20.75 -11.28 -48.49
N ASP A 413 20.57 -11.54 -49.79
CA ASP A 413 20.60 -12.91 -50.34
C ASP A 413 21.11 -12.91 -51.80
N ASP A 414 22.37 -12.51 -52.00
CA ASP A 414 23.10 -12.69 -53.27
C ASP A 414 24.40 -13.48 -53.05
N LYS A 415 24.45 -14.68 -53.68
CA LYS A 415 25.61 -15.58 -53.87
C LYS A 415 26.24 -16.24 -52.63
N GLY A 416 26.01 -17.55 -52.49
CA GLY A 416 26.64 -18.48 -53.45
C GLY A 416 27.29 -19.75 -52.88
N GLU A 417 26.80 -20.90 -53.36
CA GLU A 417 27.65 -21.95 -54.00
C GLU A 417 26.82 -22.76 -55.03
#